data_AF-A0A967HAY1-F1
#
_entry.id   AF-A0A967HAY1-F1
#
_cell.length_a   1.000
_cell.length_b   1.000
_cell.length_c   1.000
_cell.angle_alpha   90.00
_cell.angle_beta   90.00
_cell.angle_gamma   90.00
#
_symmetry.space_group_name_H-M   'P 1'
#
loop_
_entity.id
_entity.type
_entity.pdbx_description
1 polymer ?
#
loop_
_entity_poly.entity_id
_entity_poly.type
_entity_poly.pdbx_seq_one_letter_code
_entity_poly.pdbx_strand_id
1 'polypeptide(L)' 'MTLDSGSRYVREQFEHLADEHGTRLRRLLRRLSIDQIEIRTDRSYVEPLIKFFRMRERKLAR' A
#
# COMPACT_ATOMS: atom_id res chain seq x y z
N MET A 1 -13.82 -16.50 21.48
CA MET A 1 -13.75 -16.86 20.05
C MET A 1 -12.33 -16.61 19.58
N THR A 2 -11.66 -17.63 19.04
CA THR A 2 -10.28 -17.55 18.55
C THR A 2 -10.26 -17.91 17.06
N LEU A 3 -9.38 -17.27 16.30
CA LEU A 3 -9.25 -17.44 14.86
C LEU A 3 -7.86 -18.04 14.57
N ASP A 4 -7.79 -19.04 13.70
CA ASP A 4 -6.53 -19.64 13.27
C ASP A 4 -5.96 -18.90 12.05
N SER A 5 -4.86 -18.16 12.24
CA SER A 5 -4.14 -17.44 11.17
C SER A 5 -3.35 -18.39 10.24
N GLY A 6 -3.16 -19.64 10.64
CA GLY A 6 -2.56 -20.72 9.84
C GLY A 6 -3.56 -21.38 8.89
N SER A 7 -4.86 -21.12 9.03
CA SER A 7 -5.87 -21.63 8.10
C SER A 7 -5.78 -20.93 6.74
N ARG A 8 -5.77 -21.73 5.67
CA ARG A 8 -5.75 -21.22 4.29
C ARG A 8 -6.94 -20.32 4.00
N TYR A 9 -8.14 -20.72 4.44
CA TYR A 9 -9.35 -19.93 4.27
C TYR A 9 -9.21 -18.55 4.91
N VAL A 10 -8.71 -18.50 6.14
CA VAL A 10 -8.51 -17.24 6.87
C VAL A 10 -7.49 -16.34 6.16
N ARG A 11 -6.38 -16.90 5.66
CA ARG A 11 -5.40 -16.13 4.90
C ARG A 11 -5.98 -15.54 3.61
N GLU A 12 -6.68 -16.34 2.81
CA GLU A 12 -7.29 -15.88 1.56
C GLU A 12 -8.33 -14.78 1.82
N GLN A 13 -9.16 -14.92 2.85
CA GLN A 13 -10.11 -13.87 3.24
C GLN A 13 -9.41 -12.60 3.71
N PHE A 14 -8.34 -12.74 4.50
CA PHE A 14 -7.58 -11.58 4.98
C PHE A 14 -6.86 -10.85 3.82
N GLU A 15 -6.30 -11.59 2.86
CA GLU A 15 -5.69 -11.02 1.65
C GLU A 15 -6.71 -10.22 0.83
N HIS A 16 -7.91 -10.77 0.60
CA HIS A 16 -8.98 -10.04 -0.08
C HIS A 16 -9.38 -8.76 0.65
N LEU A 17 -9.57 -8.82 1.97
CA LEU A 17 -9.90 -7.65 2.78
C LEU A 17 -8.78 -6.59 2.75
N ALA A 18 -7.52 -7.01 2.79
CA ALA A 18 -6.37 -6.11 2.70
C ALA A 18 -6.30 -5.41 1.34
N ASP A 19 -6.58 -6.14 0.24
CA ASP A 19 -6.59 -5.59 -1.12
C ASP A 19 -7.74 -4.60 -1.35
N GLU A 20 -8.94 -4.91 -0.84
CA GLU A 20 -10.08 -4.00 -0.88
C GLU A 20 -9.80 -2.73 -0.08
N HIS A 21 -9.27 -2.88 1.14
CA HIS A 21 -8.89 -1.76 1.99
C HIS A 21 -7.82 -0.89 1.33
N GLY A 22 -6.76 -1.51 0.81
CA GLY A 22 -5.69 -0.83 0.08
C GLY A 22 -6.21 -0.08 -1.13
N THR A 23 -7.10 -0.70 -1.92
CA THR A 23 -7.72 -0.04 -3.08
C THR A 23 -8.58 1.15 -2.69
N ARG A 24 -9.37 1.02 -1.63
CA ARG A 24 -10.19 2.11 -1.10
C ARG A 24 -9.32 3.28 -0.62
N LEU A 25 -8.27 3.00 0.15
CA LEU A 25 -7.34 4.00 0.64
C LEU A 25 -6.63 4.71 -0.52
N ARG A 26 -6.13 3.96 -1.51
CA ARG A 26 -5.45 4.54 -2.68
C ARG A 26 -6.37 5.49 -3.46
N ARG A 27 -7.65 5.12 -3.63
CA ARG A 27 -8.64 5.97 -4.30
C ARG A 27 -8.93 7.25 -3.50
N LEU A 28 -9.03 7.14 -2.18
CA LEU A 28 -9.26 8.28 -1.29
C LEU A 28 -8.10 9.28 -1.35
N LEU A 29 -6.86 8.82 -1.16
CA LEU A 29 -5.68 9.67 -1.15
C LEU A 29 -5.49 10.38 -2.49
N ARG A 30 -5.73 9.68 -3.61
CA ARG A 30 -5.71 10.29 -4.95
C ARG A 30 -6.74 11.39 -5.12
N ARG A 31 -7.96 11.24 -4.58
CA ARG A 31 -9.00 12.29 -4.63
C ARG A 31 -8.61 13.53 -3.83
N LEU A 32 -7.82 13.37 -2.78
CA LEU A 32 -7.30 14.46 -1.95
C LEU A 32 -5.98 15.04 -2.48
N SER A 33 -5.52 14.59 -3.66
CA SER A 33 -4.21 14.96 -4.23
C SER A 33 -3.03 14.67 -3.29
N ILE A 34 -3.17 13.67 -2.43
CA ILE A 34 -2.11 13.22 -1.51
C ILE A 34 -1.28 12.16 -2.22
N ASP A 35 0.01 12.43 -2.36
CA ASP A 35 0.99 11.46 -2.86
C ASP A 35 1.28 10.40 -1.80
N GLN A 36 1.09 9.13 -2.16
CA GLN A 36 1.31 7.98 -1.28
C GLN A 36 2.37 7.03 -1.85
N ILE A 37 2.99 6.26 -0.97
CA ILE A 37 3.90 5.16 -1.30
C ILE A 37 3.48 3.91 -0.52
N GLU A 38 3.41 2.77 -1.21
CA GLU A 38 3.15 1.49 -0.58
C GLU A 38 4.49 0.82 -0.23
N ILE A 39 4.72 0.55 1.04
CA ILE A 39 5.92 -0.09 1.56
C ILE A 39 5.56 -1.50 2.01
N ARG A 40 6.40 -2.45 1.61
CA ARG A 40 6.25 -3.85 1.98
C ARG A 40 7.47 -4.30 2.77
N THR A 41 7.23 -5.11 3.79
CA THR A 41 8.25 -5.61 4.72
C THR A 41 8.96 -6.87 4.22
N ASP A 42 8.36 -7.55 3.24
CA ASP A 42 8.89 -8.78 2.62
C ASP A 42 9.81 -8.51 1.41
N ARG A 43 10.08 -7.23 1.11
CA ARG A 43 10.93 -6.79 0.00
C ARG A 43 11.70 -5.53 0.37
N SER A 44 12.73 -5.20 -0.40
CA SER A 44 13.45 -3.94 -0.21
C SER A 44 12.53 -2.74 -0.40
N TYR A 45 12.50 -1.87 0.60
CA TYR A 45 11.75 -0.61 0.57
C TYR A 45 12.57 0.58 0.06
N VAL A 46 13.88 0.39 -0.16
CA VAL A 46 14.80 1.48 -0.58
C VAL A 46 14.45 1.98 -1.98
N GLU A 47 14.29 1.07 -2.94
CA GLU A 47 13.95 1.42 -4.33
C GLU A 47 12.62 2.19 -4.46
N PRO A 48 11.50 1.75 -3.85
CA PRO A 48 10.25 2.50 -3.95
C PRO A 48 10.35 3.89 -3.28
N LEU A 49 11.08 4.03 -2.17
CA LEU A 49 11.31 5.35 -1.55
C LEU A 49 12.06 6.30 -2.49
N ILE A 50 13.16 5.85 -3.10
CA ILE A 50 13.93 6.67 -4.05
C ILE A 50 13.03 7.12 -5.22
N LYS A 51 12.24 6.21 -5.79
CA LYS A 51 11.31 6.55 -6.90
C LYS A 51 10.27 7.59 -6.47
N PHE A 52 9.72 7.46 -5.27
CA PHE A 52 8.71 8.39 -4.74
C PHE A 52 9.27 9.80 -4.57
N PHE A 53 10.44 9.95 -3.95
CA PHE A 53 11.05 11.28 -3.76
C PHE A 53 11.43 11.93 -5.09
N ARG A 54 11.98 11.17 -6.06
CA ARG A 54 12.24 11.67 -7.42
C ARG A 54 10.98 12.14 -8.14
N MET A 55 9.87 11.41 -8.00
CA MET A 55 8.58 11.83 -8.56
C MET A 55 8.14 13.15 -7.93
N ARG A 56 8.28 13.30 -6.61
CA ARG A 56 7.89 14.54 -5.90
C ARG A 56 8.77 15.72 -6.28
N GLU A 57 10.08 15.55 -6.38
CA GLU A 57 10.99 16.61 -6.88
C GLU A 57 10.55 17.12 -8.25
N ARG A 58 10.22 16.22 -9.18
CA ARG A 58 9.75 16.60 -10.53
C ARG A 58 8.43 17.38 -10.51
N LYS A 59 7.55 17.14 -9.53
CA LYS A 59 6.32 17.90 -9.36
C LYS A 59 6.55 19.29 -8.78
N LEU A 60 7.53 19.43 -7.87
CA LEU A 60 7.89 20.71 -7.25
C LEU A 60 8.72 21.61 -8.17
N ALA A 61 9.47 21.03 -9.11
CA ALA A 61 10.25 21.76 -10.09
C ALA A 61 9.43 22.33 -11.27
N ARG A 62 8.11 22.12 -11.27
CA ARG A 62 7.15 22.72 -12.22
C ARG A 62 6.43 23.87 -11.55
#